data_AF-A0A9W6VYU2-F1
#
_entry.id   AF-A0A9W6VYU2-F1
#
_cell.length_a   1.000
_cell.length_b   1.000
_cell.length_c   1.000
_cell.angle_alpha   90.00
_cell.angle_beta   90.00
_cell.angle_gamma   90.00
#
_symmetry.space_group_name_H-M   'P 1'
#
loop_
_entity.id
_entity.type
_entity.pdbx_description
1 polymer ?
#
loop_
_entity_poly.entity_id
_entity_poly.type
_entity_poly.pdbx_seq_one_letter_code
_entity_poly.pdbx_strand_id
1 'polypeptide(L)'
;MDDDLSYSMEARVRVALSASAAQVSTTAASLVPTHDEYGCPRGELAELAGRLVGTATEALTYAVACERRRGTSWERIAEVLEEDVAAVRRRFEKPVARLDRDLVEAWLDPDQARHLPEGADDPAANAARLDEWLTGDSRLDDAFQHHPDSEVREHPVSSGLPVMSLSEHYELLASAARVIDEDRHDREAMISLHRRRIALLEWLLAEELVDPEIAEDVDEDTLRTLLRAARRRLARL
;
A
#
# COMPACT_ATOMS: atom_id res chain seq x y z
N MET A 1 2.32 16.91 -9.90
CA MET A 1 2.88 15.92 -8.96
C MET A 1 2.65 14.58 -9.65
N ASP A 2 3.65 13.70 -9.80
CA ASP A 2 3.37 12.36 -10.35
C ASP A 2 2.28 11.72 -9.47
N ASP A 3 1.13 11.45 -10.06
CA ASP A 3 -0.13 11.11 -9.37
C ASP A 3 -0.01 9.84 -8.52
N ASP A 4 0.90 8.93 -8.88
CA ASP A 4 0.98 7.61 -8.25
C ASP A 4 1.34 7.66 -6.77
N LEU A 5 2.10 8.67 -6.32
CA LEU A 5 2.54 8.79 -4.93
C LEU A 5 1.61 9.64 -4.05
N SER A 6 0.44 10.00 -4.57
CA SER A 6 -0.61 10.71 -3.82
C SER A 6 -1.40 9.78 -2.90
N TYR A 7 -1.40 8.47 -3.15
CA TYR A 7 -2.12 7.51 -2.32
C TYR A 7 -1.39 7.23 -1.01
N SER A 8 -2.17 7.12 0.06
CA SER A 8 -1.67 6.70 1.37
C SER A 8 -1.04 5.30 1.30
N MET A 9 -0.15 5.02 2.24
CA MET A 9 0.40 3.68 2.44
C MET A 9 -0.68 2.68 2.84
N GLU A 10 -1.72 3.12 3.56
CA GLU A 10 -2.89 2.28 3.81
C GLU A 10 -3.59 1.88 2.50
N ALA A 11 -3.83 2.84 1.59
CA ALA A 11 -4.43 2.57 0.29
C ALA A 11 -3.60 1.56 -0.51
N ARG A 12 -2.28 1.75 -0.59
CA ARG A 12 -1.37 0.82 -1.30
C ARG A 12 -1.45 -0.61 -0.77
N VAL A 13 -1.39 -0.79 0.55
CA VAL A 13 -1.49 -2.13 1.16
C VAL A 13 -2.89 -2.72 0.96
N ARG A 14 -3.94 -1.90 1.00
CA ARG A 14 -5.32 -2.35 0.76
C ARG A 14 -5.54 -2.82 -0.68
N VAL A 15 -4.96 -2.13 -1.67
CA VAL A 15 -5.02 -2.58 -3.07
C VAL A 15 -4.19 -3.86 -3.25
N ALA A 16 -3.02 -3.97 -2.64
CA ALA A 16 -2.24 -5.23 -2.65
C ALA A 16 -3.02 -6.41 -2.05
N LEU A 17 -3.70 -6.21 -0.91
CA LEU A 17 -4.61 -7.21 -0.35
C LEU A 17 -5.69 -7.62 -1.35
N SER A 18 -6.31 -6.65 -2.00
CA SER A 18 -7.40 -6.88 -2.96
C SER A 18 -6.90 -7.63 -4.21
N ALA A 19 -5.73 -7.28 -4.72
CA ALA A 19 -5.06 -7.96 -5.82
C ALA A 19 -4.75 -9.42 -5.46
N SER A 20 -4.15 -9.67 -4.29
CA SER A 20 -3.89 -11.03 -3.82
C SER A 20 -5.17 -11.84 -3.60
N ALA A 21 -6.24 -11.22 -3.09
CA ALA A 21 -7.54 -11.89 -2.93
C ALA A 21 -8.15 -12.31 -4.28
N ALA A 22 -8.08 -11.43 -5.30
CA ALA A 22 -8.51 -11.76 -6.66
C ALA A 22 -7.66 -12.91 -7.26
N GLN A 23 -6.35 -12.92 -7.00
CA GLN A 23 -5.47 -14.00 -7.43
C GLN A 23 -5.75 -15.33 -6.71
N VAL A 24 -6.06 -15.31 -5.41
CA VAL A 24 -6.53 -16.49 -4.65
C VAL A 24 -7.80 -17.05 -5.30
N SER A 25 -8.78 -16.20 -5.58
CA SER A 25 -10.04 -16.61 -6.22
C SER A 25 -9.80 -17.27 -7.58
N THR A 26 -8.99 -16.62 -8.43
CA THR A 26 -8.63 -17.14 -9.77
C THR A 26 -7.88 -18.47 -9.69
N THR A 27 -6.92 -18.59 -8.77
CA THR A 27 -6.14 -19.81 -8.58
C THR A 27 -7.01 -20.94 -8.03
N ALA A 28 -7.90 -20.64 -7.08
CA ALA A 28 -8.85 -21.62 -6.56
C ALA A 28 -9.81 -22.11 -7.65
N ALA A 29 -10.32 -21.20 -8.49
CA ALA A 29 -11.19 -21.55 -9.62
C ALA A 29 -10.50 -22.49 -10.61
N SER A 30 -9.19 -22.37 -10.82
CA SER A 30 -8.41 -23.27 -11.69
C SER A 30 -8.34 -24.72 -11.20
N LEU A 31 -8.59 -24.97 -9.91
CA LEU A 31 -8.59 -26.30 -9.30
C LEU A 31 -9.98 -26.97 -9.30
N VAL A 32 -11.05 -26.24 -9.66
CA VAL A 32 -12.42 -26.76 -9.64
C VAL A 32 -12.72 -27.74 -10.79
N PRO A 33 -12.28 -27.51 -12.04
CA PRO A 33 -12.59 -28.43 -13.14
C PRO A 33 -12.08 -29.85 -12.90
N THR A 34 -12.96 -30.84 -13.07
CA THR A 34 -12.65 -32.27 -12.86
C THR A 34 -12.49 -33.05 -14.18
N HIS A 35 -12.38 -32.35 -15.31
CA HIS A 35 -12.31 -33.01 -16.61
C HIS A 35 -10.90 -33.59 -16.83
N ASP A 36 -10.80 -34.91 -16.87
CA ASP A 36 -9.57 -35.66 -17.16
C ASP A 36 -8.96 -35.34 -18.54
N GLU A 37 -9.75 -34.73 -19.44
CA GLU A 37 -9.40 -34.48 -20.85
C GLU A 37 -8.34 -33.38 -21.04
N TYR A 38 -7.99 -32.61 -20.01
CA TYR A 38 -6.98 -31.55 -20.12
C TYR A 38 -5.54 -32.03 -20.04
N GLY A 39 -5.29 -33.34 -19.87
CA GLY A 39 -3.95 -33.91 -20.00
C GLY A 39 -2.91 -33.30 -19.04
N CYS A 40 -3.36 -32.74 -17.92
CA CYS A 40 -2.57 -32.05 -16.91
C CYS A 40 -1.35 -32.91 -16.51
N PRO A 41 -0.10 -32.49 -16.84
CA PRO A 41 1.10 -33.16 -16.40
C PRO A 41 1.06 -33.64 -14.94
N ARG A 42 1.66 -34.81 -14.70
CA ARG A 42 1.82 -35.33 -13.34
C ARG A 42 2.54 -34.30 -12.48
N GLY A 43 1.92 -33.91 -11.37
CA GLY A 43 2.47 -32.93 -10.41
C GLY A 43 1.87 -31.53 -10.53
N GLU A 44 1.22 -31.18 -11.64
CA GLU A 44 0.69 -29.84 -11.85
C GLU A 44 -0.45 -29.49 -10.87
N LEU A 45 -1.30 -30.45 -10.48
CA LEU A 45 -2.30 -30.24 -9.43
C LEU A 45 -1.66 -29.87 -8.07
N ALA A 46 -0.53 -30.51 -7.73
CA ALA A 46 0.20 -30.18 -6.51
C ALA A 46 0.87 -28.80 -6.60
N GLU A 47 1.35 -28.43 -7.78
CA GLU A 47 1.91 -27.11 -8.07
C GLU A 47 0.85 -26.00 -7.95
N LEU A 48 -0.34 -26.20 -8.53
CA LEU A 48 -1.48 -25.29 -8.44
C LEU A 48 -1.97 -25.14 -6.99
N ALA A 49 -2.10 -26.25 -6.26
CA ALA A 49 -2.46 -26.21 -4.84
C ALA A 49 -1.40 -25.50 -3.99
N GLY A 50 -0.11 -25.73 -4.29
CA GLY A 50 0.99 -25.01 -3.66
C GLY A 50 0.94 -23.51 -3.91
N ARG A 51 0.68 -23.09 -5.16
CA ARG A 51 0.46 -21.68 -5.53
C ARG A 51 -0.70 -21.07 -4.75
N LEU A 52 -1.84 -21.77 -4.67
CA LEU A 52 -3.02 -21.30 -3.92
C LEU A 52 -2.67 -21.01 -2.45
N VAL A 53 -1.97 -21.94 -1.78
CA VAL A 53 -1.55 -21.76 -0.38
C VAL A 53 -0.57 -20.60 -0.24
N GLY A 54 0.36 -20.45 -1.19
CA GLY A 54 1.30 -19.33 -1.24
C GLY A 54 0.58 -17.98 -1.32
N THR A 55 -0.26 -17.78 -2.33
CA THR A 55 -1.02 -16.54 -2.54
C THR A 55 -1.99 -16.25 -1.39
N ALA A 56 -2.63 -17.28 -0.82
CA ALA A 56 -3.50 -17.10 0.34
C ALA A 56 -2.71 -16.67 1.58
N THR A 57 -1.47 -17.13 1.74
CA THR A 57 -0.57 -16.70 2.82
C THR A 57 -0.16 -15.24 2.62
N GLU A 58 0.15 -14.82 1.39
CA GLU A 58 0.46 -13.42 1.06
C GLU A 58 -0.73 -12.50 1.33
N ALA A 59 -1.93 -12.88 0.88
CA ALA A 59 -3.16 -12.15 1.17
C ALA A 59 -3.37 -11.98 2.68
N LEU A 60 -3.15 -13.04 3.48
CA LEU A 60 -3.23 -12.96 4.93
C LEU A 60 -2.17 -12.01 5.53
N THR A 61 -0.95 -12.00 4.99
CA THR A 61 0.08 -11.02 5.40
C THR A 61 -0.37 -9.58 5.13
N TYR A 62 -0.98 -9.28 3.96
CA TYR A 62 -1.48 -7.94 3.66
C TYR A 62 -2.70 -7.56 4.50
N ALA A 63 -3.57 -8.51 4.83
CA ALA A 63 -4.68 -8.29 5.75
C ALA A 63 -4.16 -7.90 7.15
N VAL A 64 -3.16 -8.63 7.67
CA VAL A 64 -2.49 -8.30 8.94
C VAL A 64 -1.83 -6.93 8.85
N ALA A 65 -1.16 -6.59 7.75
CA ALA A 65 -0.55 -5.26 7.55
C ALA A 65 -1.60 -4.14 7.58
N CYS A 66 -2.75 -4.32 6.91
CA CYS A 66 -3.88 -3.38 6.95
C CYS A 66 -4.37 -3.16 8.39
N GLU A 67 -4.61 -4.24 9.14
CA GLU A 67 -5.08 -4.16 10.52
C GLU A 67 -4.05 -3.48 11.44
N ARG A 68 -2.77 -3.79 11.27
CA ARG A 68 -1.70 -3.12 12.03
C ARG A 68 -1.66 -1.62 11.77
N ARG A 69 -1.88 -1.18 10.53
CA ARG A 69 -1.94 0.25 10.15
C ARG A 69 -3.16 0.97 10.71
N ARG A 70 -4.26 0.25 10.89
CA ARG A 70 -5.46 0.74 11.61
C ARG A 70 -5.31 0.78 13.13
N GLY A 71 -4.15 0.37 13.65
CA GLY A 71 -3.85 0.37 15.09
C GLY A 71 -4.28 -0.91 15.82
N THR A 72 -4.77 -1.94 15.13
CA THR A 72 -5.17 -3.21 15.75
C THR A 72 -3.94 -3.89 16.38
N SER A 73 -4.03 -4.26 17.66
CA SER A 73 -2.90 -4.86 18.40
C SER A 73 -2.62 -6.31 17.97
N TRP A 74 -1.40 -6.81 18.25
CA TRP A 74 -1.04 -8.20 17.95
C TRP A 74 -1.89 -9.20 18.72
N GLU A 75 -2.29 -8.87 19.95
CA GLU A 75 -3.18 -9.67 20.78
C GLU A 75 -4.55 -9.82 20.14
N ARG A 76 -5.12 -8.72 19.62
CA ARG A 76 -6.41 -8.76 18.94
C ARG A 76 -6.34 -9.53 17.62
N ILE A 77 -5.25 -9.38 16.86
CA ILE A 77 -5.03 -10.16 15.62
C ILE A 77 -4.93 -11.65 15.95
N ALA A 78 -4.18 -12.01 16.99
CA ALA A 78 -4.03 -13.40 17.42
C ALA A 78 -5.35 -14.02 17.91
N GLU A 79 -6.15 -13.25 18.65
CA GLU A 79 -7.49 -13.66 19.06
C GLU A 79 -8.39 -13.97 17.85
N VAL A 80 -8.41 -13.09 16.83
CA VAL A 80 -9.23 -13.28 15.62
C VAL A 80 -8.75 -14.47 14.78
N LEU A 81 -7.45 -14.74 14.77
CA LEU A 81 -6.87 -15.88 14.06
C LEU A 81 -6.92 -17.19 14.86
N GLU A 82 -7.41 -17.15 16.10
CA GLU A 82 -7.39 -18.29 17.03
C GLU A 82 -5.98 -18.90 17.21
N GLU A 83 -4.96 -18.04 17.15
CA GLU A 83 -3.55 -18.41 17.28
C GLU A 83 -2.92 -17.78 18.54
N ASP A 84 -1.79 -18.34 18.98
CA ASP A 84 -0.99 -17.73 20.05
C ASP A 84 -0.30 -16.44 19.56
N VAL A 85 -0.20 -15.43 20.43
CA VAL A 85 0.40 -14.13 20.10
C VAL A 85 1.84 -14.28 19.61
N ALA A 86 2.65 -15.15 20.22
CA ALA A 86 4.03 -15.37 19.80
C ALA A 86 4.10 -16.11 18.45
N ALA A 87 3.12 -16.96 18.13
CA ALA A 87 3.01 -17.59 16.81
C ALA A 87 2.69 -16.56 15.72
N VAL A 88 1.68 -15.71 15.94
CA VAL A 88 1.31 -14.64 15.02
C VAL A 88 2.47 -13.67 14.80
N ARG A 89 3.13 -13.21 15.87
CA ARG A 89 4.29 -12.31 15.75
C ARG A 89 5.44 -12.94 14.99
N ARG A 90 5.81 -14.18 15.32
CA ARG A 90 6.86 -14.92 14.59
C ARG A 90 6.55 -15.02 13.10
N ARG A 91 5.27 -15.18 12.75
CA ARG A 91 4.83 -15.32 11.36
C ARG A 91 4.77 -13.99 10.61
N PHE A 92 4.24 -12.93 11.22
CA PHE A 92 3.86 -11.71 10.49
C PHE A 92 4.68 -10.46 10.82
N GLU A 93 5.33 -10.37 11.98
CA GLU A 93 6.02 -9.14 12.40
C GLU A 93 7.12 -8.74 11.40
N LYS A 94 7.95 -9.71 10.99
CA LYS A 94 9.03 -9.45 10.03
C LYS A 94 8.49 -9.18 8.61
N PRO A 95 7.57 -9.98 8.04
CA PRO A 95 6.97 -9.65 6.74
C PRO A 95 6.29 -8.28 6.69
N VAL A 96 5.54 -7.90 7.72
CA VAL A 96 4.87 -6.59 7.78
C VAL A 96 5.91 -5.47 7.86
N ALA A 97 6.91 -5.59 8.74
CA ALA A 97 7.99 -4.61 8.83
C ALA A 97 8.79 -4.47 7.52
N ARG A 98 8.99 -5.58 6.80
CA ARG A 98 9.62 -5.56 5.48
C ARG A 98 8.77 -4.83 4.45
N LEU A 99 7.46 -5.12 4.39
CA LEU A 99 6.55 -4.42 3.49
C LEU A 99 6.54 -2.90 3.76
N ASP A 100 6.50 -2.51 5.03
CA ASP A 100 6.54 -1.09 5.42
C ASP A 100 7.84 -0.42 4.97
N ARG A 101 8.97 -1.14 5.07
CA ARG A 101 10.27 -0.67 4.57
C ARG A 101 10.27 -0.54 3.05
N ASP A 102 9.85 -1.58 2.33
CA ASP A 102 9.82 -1.62 0.86
C ASP A 102 8.95 -0.46 0.32
N LEU A 103 7.82 -0.15 0.98
CA LEU A 103 6.96 1.00 0.66
C LEU A 103 7.67 2.35 0.84
N VAL A 104 8.43 2.51 1.93
CA VAL A 104 9.21 3.74 2.18
C VAL A 104 10.33 3.89 1.16
N GLU A 105 11.01 2.80 0.82
CA GLU A 105 12.06 2.77 -0.20
C GLU A 105 11.50 3.13 -1.58
N ALA A 106 10.36 2.56 -1.98
CA ALA A 106 9.66 2.91 -3.22
C ALA A 106 9.20 4.38 -3.27
N TRP A 107 8.84 4.95 -2.12
CA TRP A 107 8.50 6.37 -2.04
C TRP A 107 9.72 7.28 -2.20
N LEU A 108 10.89 6.85 -1.72
CA LEU A 108 12.16 7.55 -1.92
C LEU A 108 12.69 7.40 -3.34
N ASP A 109 12.61 6.20 -3.90
CA ASP A 109 13.10 5.83 -5.20
C ASP A 109 12.02 5.03 -5.95
N PRO A 110 11.32 5.65 -6.92
CA PRO A 110 10.30 4.97 -7.71
C PRO A 110 10.79 3.69 -8.41
N ASP A 111 12.09 3.54 -8.69
CA ASP A 111 12.63 2.31 -9.29
C ASP A 111 12.51 1.12 -8.34
N GLN A 112 12.40 1.34 -7.02
CA GLN A 112 12.13 0.29 -6.03
C GLN A 112 10.67 -0.16 -6.02
N ALA A 113 9.75 0.57 -6.68
CA ALA A 113 8.35 0.17 -6.75
C ALA A 113 8.16 -1.21 -7.41
N ARG A 114 9.08 -1.62 -8.28
CA ARG A 114 9.10 -2.97 -8.88
C ARG A 114 9.26 -4.12 -7.86
N HIS A 115 9.69 -3.81 -6.65
CA HIS A 115 9.84 -4.78 -5.56
C HIS A 115 8.61 -4.82 -4.65
N LEU A 116 7.67 -3.89 -4.82
CA LEU A 116 6.40 -3.92 -4.14
C LEU A 116 5.52 -5.04 -4.69
N PRO A 117 4.61 -5.56 -3.86
CA PRO A 117 3.61 -6.50 -4.35
C PRO A 117 2.65 -5.82 -5.33
N GLU A 118 2.10 -6.64 -6.24
CA GLU A 118 1.08 -6.20 -7.19
C GLU A 118 -0.05 -5.46 -6.48
N GLY A 119 -0.36 -4.25 -6.94
CA GLY A 119 -1.37 -3.39 -6.33
C GLY A 119 -0.81 -2.33 -5.40
N ALA A 120 0.32 -2.58 -4.74
CA ALA A 120 0.98 -1.56 -3.94
C ALA A 120 1.91 -0.66 -4.77
N ASP A 121 2.40 -1.13 -5.91
CA ASP A 121 3.29 -0.43 -6.84
C ASP A 121 2.57 0.74 -7.52
N ASP A 122 1.46 0.43 -8.19
CA ASP A 122 0.55 1.37 -8.84
C ASP A 122 -0.89 1.10 -8.34
N PRO A 123 -1.30 1.74 -7.24
CA PRO A 123 -2.62 1.50 -6.64
C PRO A 123 -3.77 1.95 -7.53
N ALA A 124 -3.59 2.98 -8.37
CA ALA A 124 -4.64 3.50 -9.24
C ALA A 124 -4.96 2.52 -10.37
N ALA A 125 -3.94 2.10 -11.12
CA ALA A 125 -4.13 1.17 -12.23
C ALA A 125 -4.65 -0.20 -11.74
N ASN A 126 -4.13 -0.68 -10.61
CA ASN A 126 -4.60 -1.95 -10.05
C ASN A 126 -6.02 -1.86 -9.50
N ALA A 127 -6.40 -0.76 -8.84
CA ALA A 127 -7.77 -0.58 -8.39
C ALA A 127 -8.75 -0.53 -9.57
N ALA A 128 -8.42 0.20 -10.64
CA ALA A 128 -9.24 0.23 -11.85
C ALA A 128 -9.40 -1.16 -12.49
N ARG A 129 -8.32 -1.94 -12.58
CA ARG A 129 -8.38 -3.32 -13.07
C ARG A 129 -9.23 -4.22 -12.16
N LEU A 130 -9.19 -4.03 -10.86
CA LEU A 130 -10.01 -4.78 -9.90
C LEU A 130 -11.49 -4.36 -9.96
N ASP A 131 -11.78 -3.09 -10.22
CA ASP A 131 -13.14 -2.62 -10.50
C ASP A 131 -13.72 -3.31 -11.73
N GLU A 132 -12.96 -3.37 -12.83
CA GLU A 132 -13.34 -4.10 -14.04
C GLU A 132 -13.57 -5.59 -13.77
N TRP A 133 -12.69 -6.22 -12.97
CA TRP A 133 -12.83 -7.62 -12.59
C TRP A 133 -14.09 -7.89 -11.77
N LEU A 134 -14.39 -7.03 -10.78
CA LEU A 134 -15.57 -7.17 -9.91
C LEU A 134 -16.88 -6.89 -10.65
N THR A 135 -16.91 -5.88 -11.51
CA THR A 135 -18.10 -5.48 -12.27
C THR A 135 -18.37 -6.38 -13.49
N GLY A 136 -17.33 -7.05 -14.01
CA GLY A 136 -17.44 -7.97 -15.14
C GLY A 136 -17.97 -9.37 -14.80
N ASP A 137 -17.96 -9.79 -13.52
CA ASP A 137 -18.46 -11.09 -13.10
C ASP A 137 -19.81 -10.98 -12.35
N SER A 138 -20.89 -11.34 -13.03
CA SER A 138 -22.26 -11.32 -12.47
C SER A 138 -22.45 -12.20 -11.23
N ARG A 139 -21.53 -13.15 -10.95
CA ARG A 139 -21.58 -13.95 -9.71
C ARG A 139 -21.20 -13.14 -8.48
N LEU A 140 -20.51 -12.02 -8.67
CA LEU A 140 -20.06 -11.14 -7.60
C LEU A 140 -21.08 -10.05 -7.29
N ASP A 141 -22.19 -9.96 -8.04
CA ASP A 141 -23.32 -9.06 -7.74
C ASP A 141 -23.88 -9.29 -6.33
N ASP A 142 -23.85 -10.53 -5.84
CA ASP A 142 -24.27 -10.90 -4.49
C ASP A 142 -23.42 -10.23 -3.40
N ALA A 143 -22.13 -9.99 -3.67
CA ALA A 143 -21.24 -9.29 -2.75
C ALA A 143 -21.62 -7.80 -2.58
N PHE A 144 -22.36 -7.24 -3.53
CA PHE A 144 -22.80 -5.84 -3.54
C PHE A 144 -24.28 -5.66 -3.20
N GLN A 145 -25.02 -6.73 -2.85
CA GLN A 145 -26.45 -6.66 -2.52
C GLN A 145 -26.78 -5.68 -1.37
N HIS A 146 -25.83 -5.43 -0.47
CA HIS A 146 -25.97 -4.47 0.63
C HIS A 146 -25.61 -3.02 0.27
N HIS A 147 -25.16 -2.78 -0.96
CA HIS A 147 -24.77 -1.47 -1.50
C HIS A 147 -25.50 -1.18 -2.83
N PRO A 148 -26.85 -1.10 -2.81
CA PRO A 148 -27.67 -1.09 -4.04
C PRO A 148 -27.52 0.19 -4.89
N ASP A 149 -27.23 1.32 -4.26
CA ASP A 149 -27.04 2.62 -4.91
C ASP A 149 -25.73 3.22 -4.42
N SER A 150 -24.66 3.15 -5.21
CA SER A 150 -23.41 3.83 -4.86
C SER A 150 -22.39 3.75 -5.98
N GLU A 151 -21.60 4.81 -6.12
CA GLU A 151 -20.27 4.82 -6.75
C GLU A 151 -19.42 3.58 -6.36
N VAL A 152 -19.67 2.99 -5.18
CA VAL A 152 -19.08 1.72 -4.72
C VAL A 152 -19.44 0.51 -5.59
N ARG A 153 -20.55 0.51 -6.34
CA ARG A 153 -20.87 -0.60 -7.26
C ARG A 153 -20.11 -0.48 -8.59
N GLU A 154 -19.93 0.74 -9.08
CA GLU A 154 -19.19 1.00 -10.33
C GLU A 154 -17.67 0.99 -10.09
N HIS A 155 -17.25 1.44 -8.91
CA HIS A 155 -15.85 1.60 -8.50
C HIS A 155 -15.60 1.02 -7.09
N PRO A 156 -15.80 -0.30 -6.88
CA PRO A 156 -15.73 -0.94 -5.56
C PRO A 156 -14.38 -0.85 -4.86
N VAL A 157 -13.30 -0.69 -5.61
CA VAL A 157 -11.94 -0.58 -5.10
C VAL A 157 -11.45 0.86 -5.19
N SER A 158 -11.57 1.51 -6.35
CA SER A 158 -10.93 2.81 -6.58
C SER A 158 -11.59 3.99 -5.85
N SER A 159 -12.91 3.98 -5.67
CA SER A 159 -13.64 5.12 -5.06
C SER A 159 -13.33 5.34 -3.57
N GLY A 160 -12.84 4.31 -2.88
CA GLY A 160 -12.60 4.33 -1.44
C GLY A 160 -11.14 4.47 -1.02
N LEU A 161 -10.23 4.79 -1.95
CA LEU A 161 -8.80 4.84 -1.66
C LEU A 161 -8.39 6.17 -1.01
N PRO A 162 -7.90 6.16 0.24
CA PRO A 162 -7.45 7.38 0.88
C PRO A 162 -6.18 7.93 0.21
N VAL A 163 -6.25 9.20 -0.16
CA VAL A 163 -5.06 10.00 -0.47
C VAL A 163 -4.26 10.27 0.80
N MET A 164 -2.97 10.50 0.62
CA MET A 164 -2.00 10.67 1.69
C MET A 164 -2.28 11.96 2.46
N SER A 165 -2.53 11.83 3.76
CA SER A 165 -2.74 12.99 4.64
C SER A 165 -1.43 13.75 4.89
N LEU A 166 -1.54 14.97 5.42
CA LEU A 166 -0.37 15.73 5.85
C LEU A 166 0.41 15.02 6.98
N SER A 167 -0.30 14.47 7.96
CA SER A 167 0.29 13.70 9.05
C SER A 167 1.07 12.50 8.52
N GLU A 168 0.51 11.79 7.55
CA GLU A 168 1.17 10.64 6.92
C GLU A 168 2.42 11.05 6.12
N HIS A 169 2.40 12.20 5.42
CA HIS A 169 3.59 12.74 4.78
C HIS A 169 4.72 12.98 5.79
N TYR A 170 4.41 13.51 6.98
CA TYR A 170 5.41 13.70 8.03
C TYR A 170 5.94 12.37 8.59
N GLU A 171 5.07 11.39 8.80
CA GLU A 171 5.46 10.04 9.23
C GLU A 171 6.35 9.34 8.20
N LEU A 172 6.07 9.52 6.90
CA LEU A 172 6.91 8.99 5.83
C LEU A 172 8.27 9.67 5.77
N LEU A 173 8.33 11.00 5.90
CA LEU A 173 9.60 11.72 6.00
C LEU A 173 10.44 11.21 7.18
N ALA A 174 9.81 10.95 8.34
CA ALA A 174 10.49 10.41 9.51
C ALA A 174 10.94 8.96 9.32
N SER A 175 10.12 8.14 8.66
CA SER A 175 10.43 6.74 8.38
C SER A 175 11.54 6.59 7.34
N ALA A 176 11.49 7.39 6.28
CA ALA A 176 12.54 7.50 5.28
C ALA A 176 13.89 7.91 5.87
N ALA A 177 13.90 8.89 6.78
CA ALA A 177 15.11 9.29 7.47
C ALA A 177 15.72 8.13 8.28
N ARG A 178 14.89 7.28 8.91
CA ARG A 178 15.36 6.08 9.63
C ARG A 178 15.95 5.03 8.69
N VAL A 179 15.27 4.73 7.57
CA VAL A 179 15.77 3.78 6.56
C VAL A 179 17.15 4.20 6.03
N ILE A 180 17.32 5.49 5.70
CA ILE A 180 18.60 6.01 5.20
C ILE A 180 19.72 5.92 6.25
N ASP A 181 19.40 6.12 7.52
CA ASP A 181 20.38 6.01 8.62
C ASP A 181 20.83 4.55 8.83
N GLU A 182 19.90 3.60 8.72
CA GLU A 182 20.17 2.16 8.80
C GLU A 182 21.07 1.67 7.64
N ASP A 183 20.84 2.15 6.43
CA ASP A 183 21.59 1.74 5.22
C ASP A 183 22.91 2.48 4.99
N ARG A 184 23.29 3.39 5.91
CA ARG A 184 24.55 4.16 5.91
C ARG A 184 24.86 4.85 4.58
N HIS A 185 24.42 6.09 4.47
CA HIS A 185 24.90 7.11 3.50
C HIS A 185 24.57 6.81 2.03
N ASP A 186 23.37 6.28 1.75
CA ASP A 186 22.83 6.39 0.40
C ASP A 186 22.55 7.87 0.08
N ARG A 187 23.49 8.47 -0.68
CA ARG A 187 23.43 9.87 -1.09
C ARG A 187 22.24 10.13 -2.00
N GLU A 188 21.83 9.16 -2.82
CA GLU A 188 20.70 9.29 -3.72
C GLU A 188 19.39 9.30 -2.94
N ALA A 189 19.22 8.36 -2.00
CA ALA A 189 18.08 8.35 -1.09
C ALA A 189 18.02 9.64 -0.25
N MET A 190 19.16 10.18 0.19
CA MET A 190 19.22 11.46 0.90
C MET A 190 18.77 12.63 0.02
N ILE A 191 19.21 12.68 -1.25
CA ILE A 191 18.76 13.67 -2.23
C ILE A 191 17.24 13.56 -2.43
N SER A 192 16.71 12.34 -2.60
CA SER A 192 15.28 12.09 -2.75
C SER A 192 14.48 12.53 -1.53
N LEU A 193 14.92 12.19 -0.31
CA LEU A 193 14.30 12.65 0.94
C LEU A 193 14.21 14.18 0.98
N HIS A 194 15.28 14.87 0.62
CA HIS A 194 15.29 16.34 0.57
C HIS A 194 14.38 16.92 -0.50
N ARG A 195 14.29 16.29 -1.68
CA ARG A 195 13.34 16.67 -2.74
C ARG A 195 11.90 16.50 -2.28
N ARG A 196 11.55 15.37 -1.65
CA ARG A 196 10.22 15.12 -1.08
C ARG A 196 9.84 16.15 -0.02
N ARG A 197 10.77 16.48 0.89
CA ARG A 197 10.56 17.53 1.89
C ARG A 197 10.33 18.91 1.26
N ILE A 198 11.05 19.25 0.20
CA ILE A 198 10.85 20.50 -0.53
C ILE A 198 9.47 20.51 -1.19
N ALA A 199 9.09 19.43 -1.87
CA ALA A 199 7.78 19.31 -2.53
C ALA A 199 6.61 19.45 -1.53
N LEU A 200 6.71 18.84 -0.34
CA LEU A 200 5.70 19.00 0.71
C LEU A 200 5.58 20.46 1.17
N LEU A 201 6.70 21.14 1.41
CA LEU A 201 6.71 22.54 1.82
C LEU A 201 6.20 23.49 0.73
N GLU A 202 6.46 23.17 -0.54
CA GLU A 202 5.92 23.91 -1.69
C GLU A 202 4.41 23.71 -1.81
N TRP A 203 3.91 22.49 -1.61
CA TRP A 203 2.48 22.19 -1.59
C TRP A 203 1.78 22.91 -0.43
N LEU A 204 2.30 22.80 0.81
CA LEU A 204 1.76 23.51 1.97
C LEU A 204 1.71 25.02 1.76
N LEU A 205 2.76 25.60 1.17
CA LEU A 205 2.77 27.03 0.87
C LEU A 205 1.71 27.41 -0.18
N ALA A 206 1.45 26.53 -1.15
CA ALA A 206 0.40 26.75 -2.15
C ALA A 206 -1.00 26.63 -1.54
N GLU A 207 -1.24 25.66 -0.66
CA GLU A 207 -2.51 25.47 0.05
C GLU A 207 -2.77 26.59 1.06
N GLU A 208 -1.79 27.00 1.87
CA GLU A 208 -1.93 28.11 2.83
C GLU A 208 -2.30 29.43 2.13
N LEU A 209 -1.85 29.62 0.89
CA LEU A 209 -2.22 30.76 0.06
C LEU A 209 -3.66 30.71 -0.45
N VAL A 210 -4.27 29.52 -0.48
CA VAL A 210 -5.63 29.26 -0.95
C VAL A 210 -6.62 29.20 0.21
N ASP A 211 -6.26 28.52 1.30
CA ASP A 211 -7.05 28.38 2.52
C ASP A 211 -6.14 28.31 3.78
N PRO A 212 -6.06 29.39 4.58
CA PRO A 212 -5.18 29.47 5.74
C PRO A 212 -5.64 28.63 6.94
N GLU A 213 -6.80 27.98 6.90
CA GLU A 213 -7.21 27.01 7.93
C GLU A 213 -6.51 25.65 7.75
N ILE A 214 -5.91 25.36 6.59
CA ILE A 214 -5.29 24.04 6.32
C ILE A 214 -3.94 23.89 7.01
N ALA A 215 -3.14 24.97 7.15
CA ALA A 215 -1.84 24.87 7.79
C ALA A 215 -1.88 25.13 9.31
N GLU A 216 -3.07 25.26 9.91
CA GLU A 216 -3.55 25.45 11.31
C GLU A 216 -2.56 25.93 12.42
N ASP A 217 -1.28 25.57 12.33
CA ASP A 217 -0.17 25.84 13.26
C ASP A 217 1.12 26.45 12.64
N VAL A 218 1.22 26.68 11.32
CA VAL A 218 2.47 27.17 10.68
C VAL A 218 2.24 28.35 9.73
N ASP A 219 2.67 29.55 10.13
CA ASP A 219 2.56 30.73 9.29
C ASP A 219 3.42 30.66 7.99
N GLU A 220 2.99 31.44 6.98
CA GLU A 220 3.64 31.50 5.67
C GLU A 220 5.14 31.80 5.73
N ASP A 221 5.57 32.69 6.63
CA ASP A 221 6.96 33.10 6.77
C ASP A 221 7.84 31.98 7.34
N THR A 222 7.27 31.17 8.23
CA THR A 222 7.87 29.95 8.76
C THR A 222 8.02 28.91 7.65
N LEU A 223 6.99 28.66 6.85
CA LEU A 223 7.06 27.75 5.70
C LEU A 223 8.12 28.20 4.69
N ARG A 224 8.17 29.49 4.33
CA ARG A 224 9.20 30.06 3.45
C ARG A 224 10.61 29.89 4.02
N THR A 225 10.77 30.07 5.33
CA THR A 225 12.06 29.89 6.02
C THR A 225 12.52 28.44 5.98
N LEU A 226 11.63 27.49 6.28
CA LEU A 226 11.88 26.06 6.20
C LEU A 226 12.23 25.63 4.77
N LEU A 227 11.50 26.12 3.76
CA LEU A 227 11.75 25.84 2.35
C LEU A 227 13.14 26.33 1.91
N ARG A 228 13.51 27.57 2.28
CA ARG A 228 14.86 28.11 2.03
C ARG A 228 15.95 27.30 2.72
N ALA A 229 15.70 26.79 3.94
CA ALA A 229 16.65 25.93 4.65
C ALA A 229 16.77 24.55 3.97
N ALA A 230 15.66 23.95 3.55
CA ALA A 230 15.63 22.65 2.87
C ALA A 230 16.37 22.70 1.53
N ARG A 231 16.11 23.73 0.69
CA ARG A 231 16.82 23.94 -0.58
C ARG A 231 18.32 24.15 -0.39
N ARG A 232 18.73 24.90 0.65
CA ARG A 232 20.16 25.08 0.98
C ARG A 232 20.83 23.78 1.42
N ARG A 233 20.13 22.90 2.14
CA ARG A 233 20.65 21.58 2.50
C ARG A 233 20.83 20.70 1.27
N LEU A 234 19.82 20.65 0.39
CA LEU A 234 19.91 19.89 -0.86
C LEU A 234 21.08 20.36 -1.75
N ALA A 235 21.30 21.68 -1.86
CA ALA A 235 22.40 22.23 -2.66
C ALA A 235 23.81 21.92 -2.11
N ARG A 236 23.93 21.40 -0.87
CA ARG A 236 25.20 21.02 -0.25
C ARG A 236 25.48 19.51 -0.34
N LEU A 237 24.49 18.72 -0.75
CA LEU A 237 24.59 17.28 -0.87
C LEU A 237 25.21 16.88 -2.20
#